data_AF-A0A224A9T7-F1
#
_entry.id   AF-A0A224A9T7-F1
#
_cell.length_a   1.000
_cell.length_b   1.000
_cell.length_c   1.000
_cell.angle_alpha   90.00
_cell.angle_beta   90.00
_cell.angle_gamma   90.00
#
_symmetry.space_group_name_H-M   'P 1'
#
loop_
_entity.id
_entity.type
_entity.pdbx_description
1 polymer ?
#
loop_
_entity_poly.entity_id
_entity_poly.type
_entity_poly.pdbx_seq_one_letter_code
_entity_poly.pdbx_strand_id
1 'polypeptide(L)'
;MLLTILLFILLMVMVLLFFTLKNYYLNMLLMLEAIMMVSLVFTIFMLFYSTENLQIFVLLLTFGVCEAGLGLSLLVSYVKIAGSDYISSTVQAS
;
A
#
# COMPACT_ATOMS: atom_id res chain seq x y z
N MET A 1 -7.51 16.72 -15.60
CA MET A 1 -7.56 15.66 -16.63
C MET A 1 -6.17 15.13 -16.98
N LEU A 2 -5.21 15.94 -17.45
CA LEU A 2 -3.83 15.44 -17.68
C LEU A 2 -3.17 14.92 -16.38
N LEU A 3 -3.30 15.68 -15.30
CA LEU A 3 -2.76 15.31 -13.99
C LEU A 3 -3.34 13.99 -13.46
N THR A 4 -4.66 13.78 -13.59
CA THR A 4 -5.32 12.54 -13.15
C THR A 4 -4.86 11.33 -13.97
N ILE A 5 -4.57 11.52 -15.27
CA ILE A 5 -4.00 10.47 -16.12
C ILE A 5 -2.56 10.14 -15.67
N LEU A 6 -1.75 11.15 -15.37
CA LEU A 6 -0.39 10.96 -14.86
C LEU A 6 -0.38 10.20 -13.52
N LEU A 7 -1.26 10.60 -12.59
CA LEU A 7 -1.43 9.93 -11.29
C LEU A 7 -1.87 8.47 -11.46
N PHE A 8 -2.76 8.19 -12.41
CA PHE A 8 -3.21 6.83 -12.70
C PHE A 8 -2.07 5.96 -13.27
N ILE A 9 -1.26 6.51 -14.19
CA ILE A 9 -0.07 5.83 -14.71
C ILE A 9 0.92 5.56 -13.58
N LEU A 10 1.17 6.54 -12.71
CA LEU A 10 2.04 6.39 -11.55
C LEU A 10 1.55 5.26 -10.63
N LEU A 11 0.25 5.22 -10.33
CA LEU A 11 -0.34 4.16 -9.51
C LEU A 11 -0.08 2.78 -10.13
N MET A 12 -0.30 2.62 -11.42
CA MET A 12 -0.04 1.35 -12.13
C MET A 12 1.43 0.95 -12.06
N VAL A 13 2.36 1.89 -12.24
CA VAL A 13 3.80 1.62 -12.11
C VAL A 13 4.17 1.20 -10.69
N MET A 14 3.62 1.87 -9.67
CA MET A 14 3.88 1.51 -8.27
C MET A 14 3.34 0.13 -7.92
N VAL A 15 2.16 -0.25 -8.43
CA VAL A 15 1.61 -1.59 -8.24
C VAL A 15 2.48 -2.65 -8.93
N LEU A 16 3.03 -2.36 -10.11
CA LEU A 16 3.99 -3.27 -10.76
C LEU A 16 5.29 -3.42 -9.96
N LEU A 17 5.82 -2.32 -9.41
CA LEU A 17 7.00 -2.32 -8.54
C LEU A 17 6.77 -3.09 -7.23
N PHE A 18 5.56 -3.06 -6.69
CA PHE A 18 5.23 -3.84 -5.50
C PHE A 18 5.45 -5.34 -5.71
N PHE A 19 5.13 -5.86 -6.90
CA PHE A 19 5.37 -7.28 -7.20
C PHE A 19 6.85 -7.65 -7.35
N THR A 20 7.77 -6.70 -7.58
CA THR A 20 9.20 -7.00 -7.67
C THR A 20 9.87 -7.03 -6.30
N LEU A 21 9.28 -6.38 -5.29
CA LEU A 21 9.86 -6.20 -3.96
C LEU A 21 9.34 -7.25 -2.95
N LYS A 22 9.51 -8.55 -3.23
CA LYS A 22 8.95 -9.62 -2.38
C LYS A 22 9.84 -10.11 -1.23
N ASN A 23 11.10 -9.70 -1.20
CA ASN A 23 12.10 -10.37 -0.35
C ASN A 23 12.03 -9.98 1.13
N TYR A 24 11.65 -8.73 1.43
CA TYR A 24 11.64 -8.19 2.79
C TYR A 24 10.25 -7.65 3.11
N TYR A 25 9.65 -8.13 4.20
CA TYR A 25 8.28 -7.77 4.57
C TYR A 25 8.15 -6.26 4.86
N LEU A 26 9.15 -5.65 5.49
CA LEU A 26 9.16 -4.21 5.76
C LEU A 26 9.14 -3.38 4.47
N ASN A 27 9.88 -3.81 3.45
CA ASN A 27 9.93 -3.12 2.16
C ASN A 27 8.59 -3.21 1.41
N MET A 28 7.91 -4.37 1.51
CA MET A 28 6.52 -4.53 1.04
C MET A 28 5.57 -3.54 1.73
N LEU A 29 5.67 -3.38 3.06
CA LEU A 29 4.81 -2.45 3.79
C LEU A 29 5.04 -1.00 3.37
N LEU A 30 6.30 -0.60 3.20
CA LEU A 30 6.66 0.75 2.80
C LEU A 30 6.13 1.09 1.39
N MET A 31 6.20 0.12 0.47
CA MET A 31 5.62 0.25 -0.86
C MET A 31 4.09 0.32 -0.83
N LEU A 32 3.44 -0.45 0.05
CA LEU A 32 2.00 -0.39 0.23
C LEU A 32 1.55 0.97 0.78
N GLU A 33 2.29 1.54 1.74
CA GLU A 33 2.04 2.89 2.25
C GLU A 33 2.19 3.96 1.14
N ALA A 34 3.22 3.83 0.29
CA ALA A 34 3.40 4.71 -0.87
C ALA A 34 2.24 4.61 -1.87
N ILE A 35 1.76 3.40 -2.16
CA ILE A 35 0.58 3.17 -3.02
C ILE A 35 -0.66 3.80 -2.40
N MET A 36 -0.87 3.60 -1.09
CA MET A 36 -1.97 4.19 -0.32
C MET A 36 -1.95 5.73 -0.40
N MET A 37 -0.79 6.36 -0.22
CA MET A 37 -0.65 7.82 -0.33
C MET A 37 -0.98 8.32 -1.75
N VAL A 38 -0.47 7.68 -2.80
CA VAL A 38 -0.79 8.05 -4.19
C VAL A 38 -2.28 7.88 -4.47
N SER A 39 -2.91 6.83 -3.94
CA SER A 39 -4.35 6.60 -4.08
C SER A 39 -5.17 7.67 -3.38
N LEU A 40 -4.76 8.12 -2.18
CA LEU A 40 -5.43 9.21 -1.44
C LEU A 40 -5.34 10.53 -2.21
N VAL A 41 -4.16 10.86 -2.75
CA VAL A 41 -3.98 12.05 -3.61
C VAL A 41 -4.88 11.96 -4.84
N PHE A 42 -4.94 10.79 -5.49
CA PHE A 42 -5.85 10.56 -6.62
C PHE A 42 -7.31 10.77 -6.23
N THR A 43 -7.75 10.27 -5.07
CA THR A 43 -9.13 10.46 -4.61
C THR A 43 -9.49 11.92 -4.35
N ILE A 44 -8.57 12.73 -3.80
CA ILE A 44 -8.79 14.18 -3.62
C ILE A 44 -9.03 14.86 -4.97
N PHE A 45 -8.23 14.53 -5.98
CA PHE A 45 -8.42 15.09 -7.33
C PHE A 45 -9.76 14.67 -7.94
N MET A 46 -10.18 13.41 -7.74
CA MET A 46 -11.48 12.93 -8.24
C MET A 46 -12.66 13.61 -7.53
N LEU A 47 -12.58 13.77 -6.21
CA LEU A 47 -13.62 14.45 -5.41
C LEU A 47 -13.74 15.93 -5.79
N PHE A 48 -12.62 16.59 -6.10
CA PHE A 48 -12.63 17.95 -6.61
C PHE A 48 -13.43 18.07 -7.92
N TYR A 49 -13.38 17.06 -8.78
CA TYR A 49 -14.18 17.03 -10.02
C TYR A 49 -15.64 16.67 -9.79
N SER A 50 -15.96 15.84 -8.80
CA SER A 50 -17.32 15.31 -8.64
C SER A 50 -18.23 16.12 -7.71
N THR A 51 -17.81 17.28 -7.18
CA THR A 51 -18.61 18.07 -6.19
C THR A 51 -19.14 17.23 -5.02
N GLU A 52 -18.45 16.13 -4.70
CA GLU A 52 -18.84 15.22 -3.64
C GLU A 52 -18.23 15.67 -2.30
N ASN A 53 -18.86 15.24 -1.21
CA ASN A 53 -18.39 15.55 0.13
C ASN A 53 -17.08 14.81 0.46
N LEU A 54 -16.20 15.47 1.23
CA LEU A 54 -14.93 14.93 1.74
C LEU A 54 -15.07 13.72 2.68
N GLN A 55 -16.28 13.26 2.97
CA GLN A 55 -16.55 12.12 3.85
C GLN A 55 -15.94 10.81 3.31
N ILE A 56 -16.00 10.61 1.99
CA ILE A 56 -15.42 9.42 1.33
C ILE A 56 -13.89 9.41 1.50
N PHE A 57 -13.26 10.58 1.42
CA PHE A 57 -11.82 10.72 1.64
C PHE A 57 -11.42 10.31 3.06
N VAL A 58 -12.15 10.80 4.07
CA VAL A 58 -11.89 10.47 5.48
C VAL A 58 -12.10 8.97 5.73
N LEU A 59 -13.14 8.38 5.14
CA LEU A 59 -13.40 6.94 5.24
C LEU A 59 -12.29 6.10 4.57
N LEU A 60 -11.78 6.51 3.41
CA LEU A 60 -10.66 5.82 2.76
C LEU A 60 -9.38 5.92 3.62
N LEU A 61 -9.15 7.09 4.22
CA LEU A 61 -8.00 7.34 5.09
C LEU A 61 -8.02 6.45 6.35
N THR A 62 -9.19 6.30 6.99
CA THR A 62 -9.29 5.42 8.18
C THR A 62 -9.04 3.96 7.82
N PHE A 63 -9.60 3.46 6.72
CA PHE A 63 -9.32 2.09 6.27
C PHE A 63 -7.83 1.87 5.95
N GLY A 64 -7.19 2.86 5.33
CA GLY A 64 -5.76 2.82 5.04
C GLY A 64 -4.88 2.71 6.28
N VAL A 65 -5.16 3.52 7.31
CA VAL A 65 -4.42 3.47 8.58
C VAL A 65 -4.67 2.13 9.30
N CYS A 66 -5.89 1.60 9.25
CA CYS A 66 -6.20 0.28 9.81
C CYS A 66 -5.43 -0.85 9.11
N GLU A 67 -5.35 -0.84 7.78
CA GLU A 67 -4.59 -1.83 7.01
C GLU A 67 -3.10 -1.77 7.35
N ALA A 68 -2.51 -0.57 7.42
CA ALA A 68 -1.12 -0.38 7.81
C ALA A 68 -0.84 -0.91 9.23
N GLY A 69 -1.73 -0.65 10.19
CA GLY A 69 -1.63 -1.16 11.55
C GLY A 69 -1.71 -2.69 11.63
N LEU A 70 -2.62 -3.30 10.87
CA LEU A 70 -2.71 -4.75 10.73
C LEU A 70 -1.44 -5.33 10.11
N GLY A 71 -0.93 -4.73 9.03
CA GLY A 71 0.31 -5.13 8.37
C GLY A 71 1.53 -5.12 9.31
N LEU A 72 1.66 -4.07 10.13
CA LEU A 72 2.75 -3.94 11.11
C LEU A 72 2.64 -5.00 12.21
N SER A 73 1.42 -5.26 12.70
CA SER A 73 1.18 -6.28 13.73
C SER A 73 1.58 -7.68 13.25
N LEU A 74 1.32 -7.99 11.98
CA LEU A 74 1.73 -9.23 11.33
C LEU A 74 3.24 -9.32 11.18
N LEU A 75 3.93 -8.24 10.76
CA LEU A 75 5.39 -8.19 10.70
C LEU A 75 6.01 -8.52 12.07
N VAL A 76 5.54 -7.86 13.13
CA VAL A 76 6.06 -8.11 14.48
C VAL A 76 5.83 -9.56 14.91
N SER A 77 4.69 -10.16 14.56
CA SER A 77 4.45 -11.59 14.81
C SER A 77 5.38 -12.51 14.03
N TYR A 78 5.65 -12.19 12.76
CA TYR A 78 6.55 -12.96 11.89
C TYR A 78 7.99 -12.90 12.38
N VAL A 79 8.51 -11.71 12.72
CA VAL A 79 9.87 -11.54 13.24
C VAL A 79 10.07 -12.29 14.55
N LYS A 80 9.06 -12.35 15.42
CA LYS A 80 9.12 -13.14 16.66
C LYS A 80 9.30 -14.64 16.43
N ILE A 81 8.85 -15.17 15.28
CA ILE A 81 8.91 -16.59 14.96
C ILE A 81 10.12 -16.91 14.07
N ALA A 82 10.33 -16.14 13.00
CA ALA A 82 11.36 -16.36 12.00
C ALA A 82 12.72 -15.73 12.36
N GLY A 83 12.76 -14.81 13.31
CA GLY A 83 13.97 -14.09 13.71
C GLY A 83 14.49 -13.05 12.71
N SER A 84 13.85 -12.90 11.54
CA SER A 84 14.20 -11.90 10.53
C SER A 84 12.99 -11.46 9.72
N ASP A 85 13.05 -10.26 9.12
CA ASP A 85 12.03 -9.72 8.20
C ASP A 85 12.08 -10.33 6.78
N TYR A 86 13.01 -11.26 6.55
CA TYR A 86 13.21 -11.88 5.25
C TYR A 86 12.15 -12.97 5.02
N ILE A 87 11.42 -12.83 3.91
CA ILE A 87 10.43 -13.82 3.49
C ILE A 87 11.19 -14.86 2.66
N SER A 88 11.77 -15.84 3.36
CA SER A 88 12.35 -17.01 2.74
C SER A 88 11.24 -17.97 2.32
N SER A 89 11.24 -18.40 1.06
CA SER A 89 10.41 -19.51 0.61
C SER A 89 10.97 -20.84 1.15
N THR A 90 10.80 -21.12 2.44
CA THR A 90 11.17 -22.42 3.02
C THR A 90 10.17 -23.55 2.69
N VAL A 91 9.29 -23.37 1.70
CA VAL A 91 8.66 -24.49 0.98
C VAL A 91 9.58 -24.91 -0.17
N GLN A 92 10.80 -25.31 0.16
CA GLN A 92 11.53 -26.24 -0.67
C GLN A 92 11.23 -27.61 -0.06
N ALA A 93 10.10 -28.18 -0.51
CA ALA A 93 9.69 -29.51 -0.15
C ALA A 93 10.81 -30.49 -0.55
N SER A 94 11.39 -31.13 0.46
CA SER A 94 12.03 -32.44 0.33
C SER A 94 11.05 -33.48 -0.18
#